data_AF-A0A0D6PJR1-F1
#
_entry.id   AF-A0A0D6PJR1-F1
#
_cell.length_a   1.000
_cell.length_b   1.000
_cell.length_c   1.000
_cell.angle_alpha   90.00
_cell.angle_beta   90.00
_cell.angle_gamma   90.00
#
_symmetry.space_group_name_H-M   'P 1'
#
loop_
_entity.id
_entity.type
_entity.pdbx_description
1 polymer ?
#
loop_
_entity_poly.entity_id
_entity_poly.type
_entity_poly.pdbx_seq_one_letter_code
_entity_poly.pdbx_strand_id
1 'polypeptide(L)'
;MPGWYCDASDDSIQTGEDMKVSDRALNLLKARVKGLLEPADIKRIRKKLRLTQKVAGELIGGGPRVFQKYETGDLLPRRAVSSALLLLDREPPALAALSSRKKKKMEDAHHAAV
;
A
#
# COMPACT_ATOMS: atom_id res chain seq x y z
N MET A 1 24.49 3.49 -1.37
CA MET A 1 23.40 4.14 -0.62
C MET A 1 23.75 5.62 -0.52
N PRO A 2 22.82 6.57 -0.59
CA PRO A 2 23.14 7.99 -0.40
C PRO A 2 23.70 8.24 1.01
N GLY A 3 24.47 9.30 1.18
CA GLY A 3 25.10 9.65 2.45
C GLY A 3 26.58 10.03 2.30
N TRP A 4 27.16 10.50 3.40
CA TRP A 4 28.59 10.79 3.49
C TRP A 4 29.32 9.53 3.98
N TYR A 5 30.45 9.21 3.33
CA TYR A 5 31.29 8.06 3.64
C TYR A 5 32.71 8.55 3.91
N CYS A 6 33.34 8.03 4.97
CA CYS A 6 34.75 8.29 5.22
C CYS A 6 35.61 7.44 4.28
N ASP A 7 36.64 8.02 3.67
CA ASP A 7 37.57 7.26 2.82
C ASP A 7 38.61 6.47 3.64
N ALA A 8 38.77 6.79 4.93
CA ALA A 8 39.82 6.27 5.81
C ALA A 8 39.29 5.34 6.92
N SER A 9 37.98 5.22 7.09
CA SER A 9 37.32 4.33 8.05
C SER A 9 35.99 3.81 7.50
N ASP A 10 35.41 2.81 8.15
CA ASP A 10 34.08 2.29 7.80
C ASP A 10 32.92 3.17 8.32
N ASP A 11 33.21 4.40 8.74
CA ASP A 11 32.21 5.32 9.26
C ASP A 11 31.42 5.99 8.13
N SER A 12 30.12 6.17 8.37
CA SER A 12 29.25 6.87 7.44
C SER A 12 28.13 7.61 8.16
N ILE A 13 27.68 8.72 7.56
CA ILE A 13 26.59 9.53 8.07
C ILE A 13 25.48 9.51 7.02
N GLN A 14 24.30 9.01 7.42
CA GLN A 14 23.09 9.06 6.61
C GLN A 14 22.06 9.99 7.26
N THR A 15 21.43 10.83 6.45
CA THR A 15 20.23 11.56 6.85
C THR A 15 19.00 10.66 6.79
N GLY A 16 17.89 11.10 7.38
CA GLY A 16 16.62 10.38 7.27
C GLY A 16 16.11 10.25 5.83
N GLU A 17 16.53 11.12 4.90
CA GLU A 17 16.18 10.99 3.49
C GLU A 17 17.01 9.92 2.78
N ASP A 18 18.29 9.82 3.12
CA ASP A 18 19.20 8.81 2.60
C ASP A 18 18.75 7.40 2.99
N MET A 19 18.24 7.24 4.22
CA MET A 19 17.71 5.97 4.72
C MET A 19 16.48 5.49 3.95
N LYS A 20 15.65 6.38 3.37
CA LYS A 20 14.44 5.98 2.62
C LYS A 20 14.78 5.05 1.44
N VAL A 21 15.94 5.22 0.82
CA VAL A 21 16.37 4.34 -0.29
C VAL A 21 16.59 2.91 0.20
N SER A 22 17.30 2.76 1.31
CA SER A 22 17.57 1.46 1.94
C SER A 22 16.29 0.83 2.47
N ASP A 23 15.44 1.61 3.17
CA ASP A 23 14.18 1.14 3.72
C ASP A 23 13.23 0.62 2.65
N ARG A 24 13.13 1.32 1.51
CA ARG A 24 12.31 0.87 0.37
C ARG A 24 12.85 -0.41 -0.22
N ALA A 25 14.17 -0.53 -0.41
CA ALA A 25 14.80 -1.75 -0.92
C ALA A 25 14.57 -2.93 0.04
N LEU A 26 14.70 -2.70 1.35
CA LEU A 26 14.44 -3.69 2.38
C LEU A 26 12.96 -4.10 2.42
N ASN A 27 12.04 -3.16 2.27
CA ASN A 27 10.61 -3.44 2.21
C ASN A 27 10.23 -4.25 0.96
N LEU A 28 10.86 -3.97 -0.18
CA LEU A 28 10.68 -4.76 -1.40
C LEU A 28 11.16 -6.20 -1.18
N LEU A 29 12.34 -6.39 -0.59
CA LEU A 29 12.85 -7.72 -0.26
C LEU A 29 11.91 -8.46 0.71
N LYS A 30 11.45 -7.78 1.76
CA LYS A 30 10.46 -8.31 2.71
C LYS A 30 9.15 -8.71 2.02
N ALA A 31 8.67 -7.91 1.06
CA ALA A 31 7.47 -8.22 0.31
C ALA A 31 7.64 -9.52 -0.49
N ARG A 32 8.74 -9.64 -1.23
CA ARG A 32 9.07 -10.84 -2.02
C ARG A 32 9.17 -12.09 -1.15
N VAL A 33 9.95 -12.04 -0.07
CA VAL A 33 10.15 -13.20 0.83
C VAL A 33 8.83 -13.63 1.48
N LYS A 34 7.94 -12.67 1.80
CA LYS A 34 6.65 -12.96 2.44
C LYS A 34 5.51 -13.28 1.45
N GLY A 35 5.79 -13.28 0.14
CA GLY A 35 4.78 -13.46 -0.90
C GLY A 35 3.70 -12.37 -0.88
N LEU A 36 4.08 -11.15 -0.53
CA LEU A 36 3.19 -9.98 -0.53
C LEU A 36 3.33 -9.24 -1.86
N LEU A 37 2.34 -8.41 -2.20
CA LEU A 37 2.40 -7.63 -3.43
C LEU A 37 3.51 -6.58 -3.36
N GLU A 38 4.29 -6.48 -4.43
CA GLU A 38 5.31 -5.45 -4.58
C GLU A 38 4.65 -4.09 -4.90
N PRO A 39 5.31 -2.95 -4.59
CA PRO A 39 4.77 -1.62 -4.82
C PRO A 39 4.26 -1.38 -6.26
N ALA A 40 4.98 -1.92 -7.24
CA ALA A 40 4.64 -1.83 -8.66
C ALA A 40 3.32 -2.56 -8.98
N ASP A 41 3.11 -3.76 -8.41
CA ASP A 41 1.89 -4.54 -8.61
C ASP A 41 0.69 -3.87 -7.97
N ILE A 42 0.84 -3.31 -6.76
CA ILE A 42 -0.24 -2.57 -6.10
C ILE A 42 -0.69 -1.41 -6.99
N LYS A 43 0.25 -0.65 -7.56
CA LYS A 43 -0.03 0.45 -8.48
C LYS A 43 -0.73 -0.05 -9.76
N ARG A 44 -0.25 -1.15 -10.34
CA ARG A 44 -0.82 -1.77 -11.55
C ARG A 44 -2.27 -2.19 -11.33
N ILE A 45 -2.53 -2.94 -10.26
CA ILE A 45 -3.87 -3.44 -9.90
C ILE A 45 -4.82 -2.27 -9.63
N ARG A 46 -4.40 -1.28 -8.83
CA ARG A 46 -5.23 -0.10 -8.55
C ARG A 46 -5.63 0.64 -9.82
N LYS A 47 -4.68 0.84 -10.74
CA LYS A 47 -4.95 1.49 -12.04
C LYS A 47 -5.90 0.66 -12.90
N LYS A 48 -5.74 -0.67 -12.92
CA LYS A 48 -6.65 -1.59 -13.62
C LYS A 48 -8.09 -1.46 -13.10
N LEU A 49 -8.25 -1.33 -11.79
CA LEU A 49 -9.55 -1.10 -11.12
C LEU A 49 -10.08 0.33 -11.28
N ARG A 50 -9.34 1.23 -11.95
CA ARG A 50 -9.68 2.64 -12.15
C ARG A 50 -9.91 3.41 -10.84
N LEU A 51 -9.15 3.07 -9.80
CA LEU A 51 -9.26 3.70 -8.49
C LEU A 51 -8.17 4.77 -8.28
N THR A 52 -8.54 5.86 -7.62
CA THR A 52 -7.55 6.78 -7.04
C THR A 52 -6.94 6.16 -5.77
N GLN A 53 -5.77 6.62 -5.35
CA GLN A 53 -5.12 6.14 -4.11
C GLN A 53 -6.02 6.35 -2.88
N LYS A 54 -6.69 7.50 -2.81
CA LYS A 54 -7.65 7.83 -1.74
C LYS A 54 -8.81 6.85 -1.72
N VAL A 55 -9.47 6.64 -2.86
CA VAL A 55 -10.63 5.73 -2.96
C VAL A 55 -10.21 4.30 -2.66
N ALA A 56 -9.05 3.85 -3.15
CA ALA A 56 -8.54 2.51 -2.84
C ALA A 56 -8.31 2.31 -1.33
N GLY A 57 -7.72 3.30 -0.65
CA GLY A 57 -7.49 3.26 0.80
C GLY A 57 -8.77 3.29 1.64
N GLU A 58 -9.82 3.96 1.15
CA GLU A 58 -11.14 3.97 1.79
C GLU A 58 -11.93 2.68 1.52
N LEU A 59 -11.82 2.10 0.33
CA LEU A 59 -12.64 0.97 -0.11
C LEU A 59 -12.05 -0.37 0.29
N ILE A 60 -10.74 -0.56 0.08
CA ILE A 60 -10.02 -1.79 0.41
C ILE A 60 -9.54 -1.75 1.87
N GLY A 61 -9.27 -0.55 2.39
CA GLY A 61 -8.93 -0.30 3.78
C GLY A 61 -7.51 0.22 4.00
N GLY A 62 -7.24 0.56 5.26
CA GLY A 62 -5.96 1.15 5.71
C GLY A 62 -5.94 2.69 5.69
N GLY A 63 -6.97 3.34 5.16
CA GLY A 63 -7.14 4.79 5.23
C GLY A 63 -6.63 5.53 3.97
N PRO A 64 -6.93 6.82 3.82
CA PRO A 64 -6.80 7.53 2.54
C PRO A 64 -5.36 7.67 2.02
N ARG A 65 -4.35 7.49 2.88
CA ARG A 65 -2.93 7.70 2.55
C ARG A 65 -2.09 6.42 2.44
N VAL A 66 -2.64 5.25 2.77
CA VAL A 66 -1.79 4.03 2.77
C VAL A 66 -1.39 3.57 1.38
N PHE A 67 -2.25 3.74 0.36
CA PHE A 67 -1.91 3.35 -1.01
C PHE A 67 -0.74 4.14 -1.57
N GLN A 68 -0.61 5.42 -1.20
CA GLN A 68 0.59 6.19 -1.52
C GLN A 68 1.84 5.52 -0.95
N LYS A 69 1.83 5.18 0.35
CA LYS A 69 2.97 4.55 1.03
C LYS A 69 3.28 3.14 0.52
N TYR A 70 2.25 2.37 0.16
CA TYR A 70 2.42 1.06 -0.44
C TYR A 70 3.08 1.16 -1.82
N GLU A 71 2.63 2.11 -2.65
CA GLU A 71 3.15 2.31 -4.01
C GLU A 71 4.54 2.94 -4.05
N THR A 72 4.93 3.70 -3.02
CA THR A 72 6.30 4.21 -2.88
C THR A 72 7.26 3.22 -2.21
N GLY A 73 6.73 2.14 -1.61
CA GLY A 73 7.52 1.17 -0.84
C GLY A 73 7.90 1.65 0.57
N ASP A 74 7.37 2.78 1.01
CA ASP A 74 7.59 3.31 2.36
C ASP A 74 6.85 2.49 3.43
N LEU A 75 5.87 1.67 3.02
CA LEU A 75 5.12 0.81 3.91
C LEU A 75 4.90 -0.57 3.29
N LEU A 76 5.10 -1.62 4.07
CA LEU A 76 4.81 -2.99 3.67
C LEU A 76 3.28 -3.24 3.72
N PRO A 77 2.66 -3.77 2.65
CA PRO A 77 1.24 -4.10 2.66
C PRO A 77 0.95 -5.22 3.65
N ARG A 78 -0.20 -5.12 4.34
CA ARG A 78 -0.71 -6.22 5.15
C ARG A 78 -1.11 -7.39 4.25
N ARG A 79 -1.02 -8.62 4.77
CA ARG A 79 -1.39 -9.84 4.02
C ARG A 79 -2.82 -9.78 3.48
N ALA A 80 -3.78 -9.32 4.30
CA ALA A 80 -5.17 -9.15 3.88
C ALA A 80 -5.34 -8.19 2.68
N VAL A 81 -4.60 -7.08 2.66
CA VAL A 81 -4.63 -6.12 1.53
C VAL A 81 -4.04 -6.76 0.28
N SER A 82 -2.93 -7.49 0.42
CA SER A 82 -2.30 -8.19 -0.70
C SER A 82 -3.23 -9.24 -1.31
N SER A 83 -3.86 -10.07 -0.46
CA SER A 83 -4.83 -11.08 -0.91
C SER A 83 -6.05 -10.46 -1.59
N ALA A 84 -6.61 -9.37 -1.03
CA ALA A 84 -7.75 -8.68 -1.62
C ALA A 84 -7.42 -8.09 -2.99
N LEU A 85 -6.27 -7.43 -3.13
CA LEU A 85 -5.82 -6.88 -4.41
C LEU A 85 -5.56 -7.98 -5.44
N LEU A 86 -4.97 -9.11 -5.03
CA LEU A 86 -4.75 -10.25 -5.93
C LEU A 86 -6.07 -10.82 -6.46
N LEU A 87 -7.08 -10.94 -5.59
CA LEU A 87 -8.41 -11.40 -5.98
C LEU A 87 -9.08 -10.41 -6.94
N LEU A 88 -9.04 -9.12 -6.63
CA LEU A 88 -9.60 -8.05 -7.48
C LEU A 88 -8.86 -7.91 -8.82
N ASP A 89 -7.56 -8.25 -8.88
CA ASP A 89 -6.85 -8.30 -10.16
C ASP A 89 -7.40 -9.42 -11.05
N ARG A 90 -7.78 -10.57 -10.47
CA ARG A 90 -8.40 -11.67 -11.22
C ARG A 90 -9.86 -11.41 -11.58
N GLU A 91 -10.65 -10.89 -10.65
CA GLU A 91 -12.06 -10.55 -10.85
C GLU A 91 -12.33 -9.07 -10.53
N PRO A 92 -12.06 -8.15 -11.48
CA PRO A 92 -12.40 -6.74 -11.31
C PRO A 92 -13.88 -6.47 -10.95
N PRO A 93 -14.88 -7.21 -11.48
CA PRO A 93 -16.28 -7.00 -11.12
C PRO A 93 -16.58 -7.21 -9.62
N ALA A 94 -15.79 -8.00 -8.91
CA ALA A 94 -15.97 -8.25 -7.47
C ALA A 94 -15.80 -6.97 -6.61
N LEU A 95 -15.23 -5.90 -7.18
CA LEU A 95 -15.14 -4.58 -6.56
C LEU A 95 -16.52 -4.01 -6.15
N ALA A 96 -17.58 -4.40 -6.86
CA ALA A 96 -18.95 -3.99 -6.54
C ALA A 96 -19.37 -4.45 -5.13
N ALA A 97 -18.92 -5.62 -4.68
CA ALA A 97 -19.21 -6.16 -3.34
C ALA A 97 -18.58 -5.33 -2.22
N LEU A 98 -17.40 -4.76 -2.46
CA LEU A 98 -16.77 -3.84 -1.49
C LEU A 98 -17.49 -2.49 -1.45
N SER A 99 -18.00 -2.04 -2.59
CA SER A 99 -18.73 -0.78 -2.71
C SER A 99 -20.11 -0.84 -2.06
N SER A 100 -20.83 -1.96 -2.21
CA SER A 100 -22.14 -2.19 -1.59
C SER A 100 -22.03 -2.26 -0.06
N ARG A 101 -20.97 -2.87 0.47
CA ARG A 101 -20.70 -2.89 1.92
C ARG A 101 -20.50 -1.49 2.50
N LYS A 102 -19.85 -0.57 1.77
CA LYS A 102 -19.68 0.83 2.21
C LYS A 102 -21.02 1.57 2.25
N LYS A 103 -21.89 1.36 1.26
CA LYS A 103 -23.25 1.94 1.22
C LYS A 103 -24.08 1.50 2.43
N LYS A 104 -24.15 0.18 2.66
CA LYS A 104 -24.92 -0.38 3.79
C LYS A 104 -24.45 0.17 5.14
N LYS A 105 -23.13 0.30 5.33
CA LYS A 105 -22.56 0.86 6.57
C LYS A 105 -22.92 2.35 6.79
N MET A 106 -23.12 3.13 5.73
CA MET A 106 -23.58 4.52 5.84
C MET A 106 -25.07 4.60 6.17
N GLU A 107 -25.89 3.73 5.59
CA GLU A 107 -27.33 3.65 5.85
C GLU A 107 -27.59 3.25 7.31
N ASP A 108 -26.91 2.21 7.81
CA ASP A 108 -27.01 1.76 9.20
C ASP A 108 -26.61 2.86 10.20
N ALA A 109 -25.57 3.65 9.89
CA ALA A 109 -25.11 4.75 10.73
C ALA A 109 -26.07 5.95 10.74
N HIS A 110 -26.76 6.20 9.62
CA HIS A 110 -27.79 7.24 9.55
C HIS A 110 -29.03 6.85 10.36
N HIS A 111 -29.44 5.58 10.30
CA HIS A 111 -30.60 5.09 11.03
C HIS A 111 -30.38 5.02 12.55
N ALA A 112 -29.15 4.76 13.01
CA ALA A 112 -28.82 4.75 14.43
C ALA A 112 -28.66 6.15 15.06
N ALA A 113 -28.66 7.21 14.25
CA ALA A 113 -28.47 8.61 14.68
C ALA A 113 -29.78 9.43 14.69
N VAL A 114 -30.91 8.79 14.38
CA VAL A 114 -32.28 9.34 14.43
C VAL A 114 -33.03 8.66 15.57
#